data_AF-A0A520E684-F1
#
_entry.id   AF-A0A520E684-F1
#
_cell.length_a   1.000
_cell.length_b   1.000
_cell.length_c   1.000
_cell.angle_alpha   90.00
_cell.angle_beta   90.00
_cell.angle_gamma   90.00
#
_symmetry.space_group_name_H-M   'P 1'
#
loop_
_entity.id
_entity.type
_entity.pdbx_description
1 polymer ?
#
loop_
_entity_poly.entity_id
_entity_poly.type
_entity_poly.pdbx_seq_one_letter_code
_entity_poly.pdbx_strand_id
1 'polypeptide(L)'
;MTPKSPEAPLIEDAMLAIEQVLARVQAAAPGVLFYSPTELAKLPVEAQAVAQSAEAESYRSRPEHSAVHFCLTSACALLDVSQTLLNSPIDPSPHERERQWKQLVAHTKTAGRSAYRAALILADPQPPARKPSGVAADAQVA
;
A
#
# COMPACT_ATOMS: atom_id res chain seq x y z
N MET A 1 6.42 -21.34 -28.40
CA MET A 1 6.86 -21.02 -27.03
C MET A 1 7.64 -19.72 -27.12
N THR A 2 7.09 -18.63 -26.58
CA THR A 2 7.81 -17.35 -26.46
C THR A 2 9.03 -17.58 -25.57
N PRO A 3 10.25 -17.16 -25.96
CA PRO A 3 11.36 -17.14 -25.01
C PRO A 3 10.98 -16.17 -23.89
N LYS A 4 10.88 -16.69 -22.66
CA LYS A 4 10.66 -15.87 -21.46
C LYS A 4 11.80 -14.86 -21.40
N SER A 5 11.51 -13.57 -21.21
CA SER A 5 12.56 -12.56 -21.12
C SER A 5 13.49 -12.92 -19.95
N PRO A 6 14.82 -12.76 -20.08
CA PRO A 6 15.77 -13.11 -19.03
C PRO A 6 15.56 -12.28 -17.75
N GLU A 7 14.88 -11.14 -17.84
CA GLU A 7 14.49 -10.27 -16.73
C GLU A 7 13.28 -10.80 -15.93
N ALA A 8 12.44 -11.66 -16.53
CA ALA A 8 11.25 -12.21 -15.87
C ALA A 8 11.54 -12.91 -14.53
N PRO A 9 12.53 -13.82 -14.40
CA PRO A 9 12.85 -14.42 -13.10
C PRO A 9 13.35 -13.40 -12.07
N LEU A 10 14.11 -12.38 -12.50
CA LEU A 10 14.60 -11.34 -11.59
C LEU A 10 13.46 -10.48 -11.04
N ILE A 11 12.43 -10.22 -11.85
CA ILE A 11 11.22 -9.52 -11.42
C ILE A 11 10.39 -10.37 -10.46
N GLU A 12 10.23 -11.66 -10.74
CA GLU A 12 9.56 -12.62 -9.84
C GLU A 12 10.28 -12.66 -8.47
N ASP A 13 11.62 -12.75 -8.45
CA ASP A 13 12.42 -12.73 -7.23
C ASP A 13 12.28 -11.41 -6.45
N ALA A 14 12.26 -10.28 -7.16
CA ALA A 14 12.09 -8.96 -6.54
C ALA A 14 10.71 -8.82 -5.88
N MET A 15 9.65 -9.32 -6.53
CA MET A 15 8.30 -9.31 -5.96
C MET A 15 8.24 -10.14 -4.67
N LEU A 16 8.79 -11.36 -4.69
CA LEU A 16 8.86 -12.22 -3.50
C LEU A 16 9.62 -11.55 -2.35
N ALA A 17 10.74 -10.90 -2.66
CA ALA A 17 11.51 -10.17 -1.66
C ALA A 17 10.70 -9.01 -1.05
N ILE A 18 9.97 -8.24 -1.86
CA ILE A 18 9.14 -7.14 -1.37
C ILE A 18 7.98 -7.66 -0.52
N GLU A 19 7.30 -8.74 -0.93
CA GLU A 19 6.23 -9.38 -0.14
C GLU A 19 6.73 -9.84 1.23
N GLN A 20 7.93 -10.41 1.31
CA GLN A 20 8.56 -10.79 2.57
C GLN A 20 8.83 -9.57 3.46
N VAL A 21 9.28 -8.46 2.88
CA VAL A 21 9.49 -7.21 3.64
C VAL A 21 8.14 -6.67 4.13
N LEU A 22 7.10 -6.64 3.29
CA LEU A 22 5.77 -6.20 3.67
C LEU A 22 5.19 -7.03 4.83
N ALA A 23 5.34 -8.36 4.78
CA ALA A 23 4.91 -9.25 5.85
C ALA A 23 5.65 -8.95 7.17
N ARG A 24 6.96 -8.68 7.12
CA ARG A 24 7.76 -8.31 8.31
C ARG A 24 7.38 -6.93 8.87
N VAL A 25 7.14 -5.96 8.00
CA VAL A 25 6.66 -4.62 8.35
C VAL A 25 5.31 -4.74 9.07
N GLN A 26 4.37 -5.53 8.56
CA GLN A 26 3.09 -5.77 9.23
C GLN A 26 3.26 -6.49 10.58
N ALA A 27 4.11 -7.53 10.65
CA ALA A 27 4.37 -8.27 11.89
C ALA A 27 5.04 -7.41 12.98
N ALA A 28 5.87 -6.44 12.61
CA ALA A 28 6.51 -5.49 13.54
C ALA A 28 5.55 -4.36 14.01
N ALA A 29 4.31 -4.35 13.51
CA ALA A 29 3.30 -3.36 13.81
C ALA A 29 1.90 -3.98 14.01
N PRO A 30 1.72 -4.91 14.97
CA PRO A 30 0.43 -5.52 15.23
C PRO A 30 -0.58 -4.43 15.64
N GLY A 31 -1.61 -4.23 14.83
CA GLY A 31 -2.66 -3.22 15.04
C GLY A 31 -2.96 -2.35 13.82
N VAL A 32 -2.11 -2.35 12.79
CA VAL A 32 -2.38 -1.62 11.54
C VAL A 32 -3.09 -2.54 10.55
N LEU A 33 -4.41 -2.40 10.44
CA LEU A 33 -5.17 -2.99 9.35
C LEU A 33 -5.00 -2.08 8.14
N PHE A 34 -3.96 -2.31 7.35
CA PHE A 34 -3.86 -1.76 6.00
C PHE A 34 -4.90 -2.49 5.17
N TYR A 35 -6.05 -1.86 4.94
CA TYR A 35 -7.07 -2.51 4.12
C TYR A 35 -6.74 -2.29 2.66
N SER A 36 -6.64 -3.38 1.90
CA SER A 36 -6.64 -3.25 0.45
C SER A 36 -7.96 -2.59 -0.01
N PRO A 37 -7.97 -1.86 -1.14
CA PRO A 37 -9.21 -1.26 -1.67
C PRO A 37 -10.34 -2.29 -1.82
N THR A 38 -9.99 -3.54 -2.14
CA THR A 38 -10.92 -4.66 -2.29
C THR A 38 -11.44 -5.20 -0.96
N GLU A 39 -10.67 -5.13 0.12
CA GLU A 39 -11.13 -5.52 1.47
C GLU A 39 -12.01 -4.44 2.09
N LEU A 40 -11.65 -3.16 1.91
CA LEU A 40 -12.50 -2.03 2.29
C LEU A 40 -13.88 -2.11 1.63
N ALA A 41 -13.93 -2.41 0.32
CA ALA A 41 -15.18 -2.51 -0.41
C ALA A 41 -16.11 -3.65 0.07
N LYS A 42 -15.58 -4.64 0.81
CA LYS A 42 -16.37 -5.75 1.39
C LYS A 42 -16.95 -5.41 2.76
N LEU A 43 -16.51 -4.33 3.40
CA LEU A 43 -17.03 -3.90 4.70
C LEU A 43 -18.36 -3.14 4.53
N PRO A 44 -19.28 -3.21 5.50
CA PRO A 44 -20.42 -2.30 5.61
C PRO A 44 -19.97 -0.83 5.56
N VAL A 45 -20.79 0.07 5.03
CA VAL A 45 -20.42 1.48 4.80
C VAL A 45 -19.97 2.16 6.10
N GLU A 46 -20.65 1.89 7.21
CA GLU A 46 -20.24 2.37 8.54
C GLU A 46 -18.88 1.81 8.99
N ALA A 47 -18.58 0.56 8.67
CA ALA A 47 -17.30 -0.07 9.00
C ALA A 47 -16.16 0.41 8.10
N GLN A 48 -16.45 0.85 6.86
CA GLN A 48 -15.47 1.47 5.98
C GLN A 48 -14.95 2.79 6.55
N ALA A 49 -15.83 3.65 7.05
CA ALA A 49 -15.45 4.92 7.66
C ALA A 49 -14.58 4.72 8.91
N VAL A 50 -14.93 3.73 9.74
CA VAL A 50 -14.15 3.36 10.93
C VAL A 50 -12.78 2.80 10.54
N ALA A 51 -12.72 1.93 9.54
CA ALA A 51 -11.48 1.38 9.00
C ALA A 51 -10.55 2.47 8.45
N GLN A 52 -11.09 3.41 7.67
CA GLN A 52 -10.33 4.54 7.11
C GLN A 52 -9.81 5.48 8.20
N SER A 53 -10.60 5.73 9.25
CA SER A 53 -10.19 6.56 10.38
C SER A 53 -9.08 5.90 11.21
N ALA A 54 -9.22 4.60 11.51
CA ALA A 54 -8.19 3.83 12.20
C ALA A 54 -6.89 3.74 11.40
N GLU A 55 -7.01 3.57 10.08
CA GLU A 55 -5.89 3.58 9.15
C GLU A 55 -5.17 4.94 9.15
N ALA A 56 -5.92 6.05 9.09
CA ALA A 56 -5.37 7.41 9.14
C ALA A 56 -4.66 7.72 10.47
N GLU A 57 -5.22 7.27 11.60
CA GLU A 57 -4.60 7.45 12.91
C GLU A 57 -3.31 6.63 13.04
N SER A 58 -3.31 5.41 12.49
CA SER A 58 -2.10 4.59 12.43
C SER A 58 -0.98 5.28 11.63
N TYR A 59 -1.32 5.91 10.50
CA TYR A 59 -0.33 6.65 9.70
C TYR A 59 0.33 7.78 10.47
N ARG A 60 -0.44 8.51 11.28
CA ARG A 60 0.10 9.57 12.14
C ARG A 60 1.00 9.03 13.24
N SER A 61 0.64 7.90 13.82
CA SER A 61 1.42 7.33 14.93
C SER A 61 2.81 6.82 14.51
N ARG A 62 2.97 6.42 13.24
CA ARG A 62 4.18 5.77 12.68
C ARG A 62 4.38 6.16 11.20
N PRO A 63 4.74 7.42 10.91
CA PRO A 63 4.79 7.93 9.53
C PRO A 63 5.84 7.21 8.67
N GLU A 64 7.03 6.92 9.20
CA GLU A 64 8.10 6.25 8.44
C GLU A 64 7.70 4.82 8.04
N HIS A 65 7.09 4.10 8.99
CA HIS A 65 6.65 2.73 8.76
C HIS A 65 5.52 2.65 7.72
N SER A 66 4.61 3.62 7.78
CA SER A 66 3.50 3.72 6.84
C SER A 66 4.00 4.13 5.44
N ALA A 67 4.97 5.05 5.37
CA ALA A 67 5.61 5.42 4.13
C ALA A 67 6.35 4.24 3.48
N VAL A 68 7.09 3.44 4.27
CA VAL A 68 7.73 2.20 3.78
C VAL A 68 6.69 1.25 3.19
N HIS A 69 5.57 1.01 3.89
CA HIS A 69 4.49 0.17 3.38
C HIS A 69 3.98 0.66 2.01
N PHE A 70 3.64 1.94 1.88
CA PHE A 70 3.14 2.52 0.64
C PHE A 70 4.16 2.52 -0.51
N CYS A 71 5.43 2.74 -0.21
CA CYS A 71 6.52 2.65 -1.19
C CYS A 71 6.68 1.21 -1.71
N LEU A 72 6.66 0.21 -0.83
CA LEU A 72 6.77 -1.19 -1.20
C LEU A 72 5.54 -1.67 -1.99
N THR A 73 4.33 -1.27 -1.59
CA THR A 73 3.10 -1.51 -2.35
C THR A 73 3.17 -0.89 -3.75
N SER A 74 3.70 0.33 -3.87
CA SER A 74 3.94 0.97 -5.17
C SER A 74 4.94 0.18 -6.01
N ALA A 75 6.03 -0.29 -5.41
CA ALA A 75 7.07 -1.05 -6.10
C ALA A 75 6.53 -2.39 -6.64
N CYS A 76 5.79 -3.16 -5.83
CA CYS A 76 5.11 -4.38 -6.29
C CYS A 76 4.21 -4.11 -7.50
N ALA A 77 3.36 -3.09 -7.43
CA ALA A 77 2.45 -2.76 -8.53
C ALA A 77 3.18 -2.34 -9.82
N LEU A 78 4.35 -1.70 -9.72
CA LEU A 78 5.19 -1.38 -10.89
C LEU A 78 5.91 -2.61 -11.45
N LEU A 79 6.30 -3.55 -10.59
CA LEU A 79 6.86 -4.84 -11.03
C LEU A 79 5.80 -5.69 -11.75
N ASP A 80 4.55 -5.70 -11.28
CA ASP A 80 3.43 -6.35 -11.98
C ASP A 80 3.21 -5.78 -13.39
N VAL A 81 3.26 -4.44 -13.52
CA VAL A 81 3.19 -3.75 -14.82
C VAL A 81 4.36 -4.18 -15.71
N SER A 82 5.57 -4.24 -15.16
CA SER A 82 6.78 -4.65 -15.88
C SER A 82 6.69 -6.10 -16.35
N GLN A 83 6.23 -7.01 -15.50
CA GLN A 83 6.00 -8.42 -15.84
C GLN A 83 4.93 -8.56 -16.93
N THR A 84 3.84 -7.80 -16.85
CA THR A 84 2.79 -7.82 -17.87
C THR A 84 3.31 -7.34 -19.22
N LEU A 85 4.16 -6.32 -19.24
CA LEU A 85 4.81 -5.82 -20.46
C LEU A 85 5.73 -6.88 -21.08
N LEU A 86 6.59 -7.51 -20.28
CA LEU A 86 7.54 -8.53 -20.73
C LEU A 86 6.88 -9.82 -21.22
N ASN A 87 5.69 -10.15 -20.70
CA ASN A 87 4.91 -11.32 -21.10
C ASN A 87 3.81 -11.00 -22.12
N SER A 88 3.86 -9.82 -22.75
CA SER A 88 2.86 -9.44 -23.76
C SER A 88 2.88 -10.39 -24.96
N PRO A 89 1.71 -10.66 -25.59
CA PRO A 89 1.64 -11.47 -26.80
C PRO A 89 2.55 -10.92 -27.91
N ILE A 90 3.10 -11.79 -28.77
CA ILE A 90 3.95 -11.37 -29.91
C ILE A 90 3.14 -10.56 -30.95
N ASP A 91 1.85 -10.86 -31.10
CA ASP A 91 0.99 -10.21 -32.09
C ASP A 91 -0.45 -10.04 -31.58
N PRO A 92 -0.69 -9.13 -30.62
CA PRO A 92 -2.03 -8.83 -30.15
C PRO A 92 -2.78 -8.04 -31.23
N SER A 93 -4.06 -8.33 -31.42
CA SER A 93 -4.92 -7.51 -32.28
C SER A 93 -4.92 -6.05 -31.79
N PRO A 94 -5.20 -5.06 -32.67
CA PRO A 94 -5.24 -3.65 -32.27
C PRO A 94 -6.14 -3.37 -31.04
N HIS A 95 -7.27 -4.08 -30.95
CA HIS A 95 -8.21 -3.95 -29.84
C HIS A 95 -7.69 -4.58 -28.54
N GLU A 96 -7.03 -5.74 -28.60
CA GLU A 96 -6.40 -6.37 -27.43
C GLU A 96 -5.26 -5.50 -26.89
N ARG A 97 -4.44 -4.94 -27.80
CA ARG A 97 -3.36 -4.01 -27.44
C ARG A 97 -3.90 -2.77 -26.74
N GLU A 98 -4.96 -2.15 -27.28
CA GLU A 98 -5.59 -0.98 -26.68
C GLU A 98 -6.15 -1.30 -25.27
N ARG A 99 -6.85 -2.42 -25.12
CA ARG A 99 -7.36 -2.87 -23.82
C ARG A 99 -6.22 -3.09 -22.81
N GLN A 100 -5.17 -3.78 -23.22
CA GLN A 100 -4.01 -4.06 -22.38
C GLN A 100 -3.35 -2.76 -21.92
N TRP A 101 -3.16 -1.79 -22.82
CA TRP A 101 -2.57 -0.50 -22.47
C TRP A 101 -3.44 0.31 -21.50
N LYS A 102 -4.75 0.34 -21.71
CA LYS A 102 -5.68 0.99 -20.76
C LYS A 102 -5.56 0.39 -19.37
N GLN A 103 -5.45 -0.94 -19.28
CA GLN A 103 -5.27 -1.63 -18.00
C GLN A 103 -3.92 -1.30 -17.35
N LEU A 104 -2.83 -1.33 -18.12
CA LEU A 104 -1.50 -0.96 -17.62
C LEU A 104 -1.46 0.48 -17.12
N VAL A 105 -2.06 1.43 -17.84
CA VAL A 105 -2.19 2.83 -17.39
C VAL A 105 -2.95 2.91 -16.06
N ALA A 106 -4.04 2.16 -15.91
CA ALA A 106 -4.80 2.13 -14.66
C ALA A 106 -3.98 1.55 -13.49
N HIS A 107 -3.21 0.49 -13.74
CA HIS A 107 -2.32 -0.11 -12.73
C HIS A 107 -1.19 0.84 -12.34
N THR A 108 -0.50 1.45 -13.30
CA THR A 108 0.57 2.43 -13.05
C THR A 108 0.05 3.65 -12.27
N LYS A 109 -1.16 4.14 -12.56
CA LYS A 109 -1.81 5.20 -11.77
C LYS A 109 -2.07 4.77 -10.33
N THR A 110 -2.42 3.50 -10.10
CA THR A 110 -2.61 2.96 -8.76
C THR A 110 -1.30 2.89 -7.99
N ALA A 111 -0.23 2.44 -8.62
CA ALA A 111 1.12 2.48 -8.06
C ALA A 111 1.54 3.91 -7.70
N GLY A 112 1.39 4.86 -8.65
CA GLY A 112 1.71 6.27 -8.44
C GLY A 112 0.94 6.90 -7.28
N ARG A 113 -0.35 6.56 -7.11
CA ARG A 113 -1.14 7.00 -5.95
C ARG A 113 -0.60 6.46 -4.64
N SER A 114 -0.12 5.22 -4.62
CA SER A 114 0.53 4.62 -3.44
C SER A 114 1.80 5.38 -3.06
N ALA A 115 2.70 5.61 -4.02
CA ALA A 115 3.91 6.40 -3.79
C ALA A 115 3.59 7.84 -3.34
N TYR A 116 2.58 8.47 -3.94
CA TYR A 116 2.14 9.81 -3.55
C TYR A 116 1.59 9.85 -2.12
N ARG A 117 0.86 8.82 -1.66
CA ARG A 117 0.44 8.71 -0.25
C ARG A 117 1.63 8.65 0.70
N ALA A 118 2.69 7.92 0.35
CA ALA A 118 3.92 7.91 1.15
C ALA A 118 4.53 9.31 1.27
N ALA A 119 4.61 10.05 0.15
CA ALA A 119 5.12 11.41 0.15
C ALA A 119 4.28 12.35 1.04
N LEU A 120 2.95 12.24 1.00
CA LEU A 120 2.07 13.05 1.85
C LEU A 120 2.25 12.73 3.35
N ILE A 121 2.39 11.45 3.71
CA ILE A 121 2.62 11.03 5.11
C ILE A 121 3.94 11.62 5.64
N LEU A 122 4.98 11.63 4.81
CA LEU A 122 6.29 12.17 5.18
C LEU A 122 6.32 13.71 5.20
N ALA A 123 5.47 14.36 4.40
CA ALA A 123 5.42 15.82 4.30
C ALA A 123 4.67 16.49 5.47
N ASP A 124 3.76 15.77 6.14
CA ASP A 124 3.03 16.27 7.31
C ASP A 124 3.00 15.23 8.45
N PRO A 125 4.14 15.02 9.13
CA PRO A 125 4.19 14.19 10.33
C PRO A 125 3.54 14.97 11.49
N GLN A 126 2.22 15.01 11.54
CA GLN A 126 1.51 15.52 12.71
C GLN A 126 1.94 14.69 13.93
N PRO A 127 2.38 15.32 15.04
CA PRO A 127 2.78 14.58 16.22
C PRO A 127 1.61 13.75 16.76
N PRO A 128 1.84 12.52 17.28
CA PRO A 128 0.78 11.68 17.79
C PRO A 128 -0.03 12.44 18.85
N ALA A 129 -1.35 12.34 18.78
CA ALA A 129 -2.25 13.02 19.72
C ALA A 129 -1.82 12.70 21.16
N ARG A 130 -1.48 13.74 21.92
CA ARG A 130 -1.08 13.62 23.32
C ARG A 130 -2.23 12.93 24.06
N LYS A 131 -1.99 11.73 24.60
CA LYS A 131 -2.98 11.04 25.46
C LYS A 131 -3.43 12.05 26.53
N PRO A 132 -4.74 12.27 26.74
CA PRO A 132 -5.19 13.12 27.83
C PRO A 132 -4.62 12.56 29.13
N SER A 133 -3.82 13.36 29.83
CA SER A 133 -3.30 13.03 31.14
C SER A 133 -4.50 12.82 32.07
N GLY A 134 -4.81 11.56 32.34
CA GLY A 134 -5.85 11.18 33.26
C GLY A 134 -5.52 11.66 34.66
N VAL A 135 -6.32 12.63 35.10
CA VAL A 135 -6.81 12.82 36.47
C VAL A 135 -5.80 13.36 37.50
N ALA A 136 -5.88 14.67 37.70
CA ALA A 136 -5.83 15.25 39.03
C ALA A 136 -7.11 14.86 39.77
N ALA A 137 -6.99 14.05 40.82
CA ALA A 137 -7.93 13.95 41.92
C ALA A 137 -7.32 13.05 43.00
N ASP A 138 -6.69 13.65 44.00
CA ASP A 138 -7.07 13.31 45.37
C ASP A 138 -7.07 14.60 46.18
N ALA A 139 -8.30 14.97 46.55
CA ALA A 139 -8.60 16.03 47.47
C ALA A 139 -8.23 15.57 48.88
N GLN A 140 -7.26 16.22 49.49
CA GLN A 140 -6.99 16.07 50.91
C GLN A 140 -7.97 16.96 51.69
N VAL A 141 -9.03 16.34 52.23
CA VAL A 141 -9.81 16.89 53.35
C VAL A 141 -9.96 15.79 54.38
N ALA A 142 -9.11 15.84 55.41
CA ALA A 142 -9.38 15.60 56.83
C ALA A 142 -8.05 15.65 57.59
#